data_AF-B7HIX5-F1
#
_entry.id   AF-B7HIX5-F1
#
_cell.length_a   1.000
_cell.length_b   1.000
_cell.length_c   1.000
_cell.angle_alpha   90.00
_cell.angle_beta   90.00
_cell.angle_gamma   90.00
#
_symmetry.space_group_name_H-M   'P 1'
#
loop_
_entity.id
_entity.type
_entity.pdbx_description
1 polymer ?
#
loop_
_entity_poly.entity_id
_entity_poly.type
_entity_poly.pdbx_seq_one_letter_code
_entity_poly.pdbx_strand_id
1 'polypeptide(L)'
;MRDNTIGSLIWLRLIRFTNQSNQMSNEFLKRFDLTTAQFDVLLQIRTYQPLTQMELAEKVTVTQGGISRMLTRLEKEGYIVRKQDWKTKTISLTEQGEAALERALPEQLAFQSSFFDDVLNEEEQKILYELMTKVHKHSEKKELPQE
;
A
#
# COMPACT_ATOMS: atom_id res chain seq x y z
N MET A 1 -27.44 -7.91 15.53
CA MET A 1 -27.10 -9.10 14.71
C MET A 1 -28.23 -9.57 13.79
N ARG A 2 -29.50 -9.11 13.97
CA ARG A 2 -30.65 -9.65 13.22
C ARG A 2 -30.72 -9.25 11.72
N ASP A 3 -29.91 -8.29 11.25
CA ASP A 3 -29.95 -7.80 9.86
C ASP A 3 -28.62 -7.95 9.08
N ASN A 4 -27.66 -8.75 9.58
CA ASN A 4 -26.37 -8.91 8.91
C ASN A 4 -26.44 -9.96 7.79
N THR A 5 -26.14 -9.58 6.56
CA THR A 5 -25.88 -10.53 5.47
C THR A 5 -24.48 -11.12 5.61
N ILE A 6 -24.21 -12.27 5.00
CA ILE A 6 -22.84 -12.82 4.91
C ILE A 6 -21.89 -11.77 4.29
N GLY A 7 -22.36 -11.02 3.29
CA GLY A 7 -21.60 -9.92 2.68
C GLY A 7 -21.23 -8.82 3.65
N SER A 8 -22.16 -8.35 4.50
CA SER A 8 -21.84 -7.32 5.50
C SER A 8 -20.92 -7.86 6.61
N LEU A 9 -21.03 -9.15 6.94
CA LEU A 9 -20.09 -9.78 7.86
C LEU A 9 -18.68 -9.85 7.27
N ILE A 10 -18.52 -10.26 6.00
CA ILE A 10 -17.24 -10.28 5.30
C ILE A 10 -16.62 -8.88 5.30
N TRP A 11 -17.39 -7.86 4.92
CA TRP A 11 -16.96 -6.45 4.95
C TRP A 11 -16.39 -6.05 6.31
N LEU A 12 -17.08 -6.39 7.40
CA LEU A 12 -16.61 -6.11 8.76
C LEU A 12 -15.31 -6.86 9.12
N ARG A 13 -15.10 -8.09 8.62
CA ARG A 13 -13.85 -8.83 8.87
C ARG A 13 -12.70 -8.21 8.10
N LEU A 14 -12.93 -7.84 6.84
CA LEU A 14 -11.93 -7.18 6.01
C LEU A 14 -11.49 -5.84 6.62
N ILE A 15 -12.41 -4.98 7.02
CA ILE A 15 -12.04 -3.69 7.64
C ILE A 15 -11.24 -3.90 8.94
N ARG A 16 -11.66 -4.83 9.80
CA ARG A 16 -10.95 -5.09 11.06
C ARG A 16 -9.56 -5.65 10.81
N PHE A 17 -9.46 -6.59 9.87
CA PHE A 17 -8.18 -7.15 9.46
C PHE A 17 -7.26 -6.07 8.91
N THR A 18 -7.70 -5.29 7.93
CA THR A 18 -6.91 -4.20 7.32
C THR A 18 -6.43 -3.18 8.35
N ASN A 19 -7.31 -2.78 9.28
CA ASN A 19 -6.92 -1.81 10.32
C ASN A 19 -5.87 -2.40 11.26
N GLN A 20 -6.06 -3.64 11.71
CA GLN A 20 -5.12 -4.32 12.61
C GLN A 20 -3.78 -4.59 11.92
N SER A 21 -3.78 -5.12 10.70
CA SER A 21 -2.57 -5.46 9.96
C SER A 21 -1.78 -4.20 9.55
N ASN A 22 -2.47 -3.09 9.22
CA ASN A 22 -1.81 -1.81 8.98
C ASN A 22 -1.19 -1.24 10.26
N GLN A 23 -1.89 -1.30 11.40
CA GLN A 23 -1.32 -0.85 12.68
C GLN A 23 -0.06 -1.65 13.02
N MET A 24 -0.12 -2.97 12.91
CA MET A 24 1.01 -3.85 13.16
C MET A 24 2.15 -3.63 12.17
N SER A 25 1.85 -3.44 10.89
CA SER A 25 2.85 -3.10 9.87
C SER A 25 3.53 -1.77 10.16
N ASN A 26 2.78 -0.77 10.65
CA ASN A 26 3.35 0.52 10.98
C ASN A 26 4.28 0.42 12.21
N GLU A 27 3.93 -0.39 13.21
CA GLU A 27 4.84 -0.69 14.33
C GLU A 27 6.06 -1.49 13.88
N PHE A 28 5.88 -2.47 12.98
CA PHE A 28 6.97 -3.29 12.44
C PHE A 28 7.99 -2.43 11.69
N LEU A 29 7.52 -1.52 10.83
CA LEU A 29 8.35 -0.68 9.96
C LEU A 29 9.13 0.41 10.71
N LYS A 30 8.78 0.73 11.97
CA LYS A 30 9.56 1.68 12.79
C LYS A 30 11.02 1.27 12.93
N ARG A 31 11.35 -0.03 12.90
CA ARG A 31 12.74 -0.52 12.95
C ARG A 31 13.58 -0.14 11.72
N PHE A 32 12.91 0.29 10.64
CA PHE A 32 13.52 0.77 9.40
C PHE A 32 13.37 2.29 9.24
N ASP A 33 12.92 2.99 10.29
CA ASP A 33 12.60 4.42 10.27
C ASP A 33 11.51 4.80 9.25
N LEU A 34 10.61 3.87 8.92
CA LEU A 34 9.53 4.06 7.96
C LEU A 34 8.16 3.90 8.61
N THR A 35 7.17 4.62 8.08
CA THR A 35 5.75 4.32 8.26
C THR A 35 5.24 3.45 7.11
N THR A 36 4.11 2.75 7.29
CA THR A 36 3.49 1.97 6.21
C THR A 36 3.18 2.82 4.98
N ALA A 37 2.75 4.06 5.17
CA ALA A 37 2.47 4.98 4.08
C ALA A 37 3.75 5.45 3.35
N GLN A 38 4.85 5.71 4.07
CA GLN A 38 6.14 6.01 3.43
C GLN A 38 6.66 4.80 2.67
N PHE A 39 6.59 3.61 3.26
CA PHE A 39 6.99 2.37 2.62
C PHE A 39 6.23 2.12 1.31
N ASP A 40 4.88 2.23 1.32
CA ASP A 40 4.05 2.12 0.11
C ASP A 40 4.48 3.12 -0.96
N VAL A 41 4.61 4.40 -0.61
CA VAL A 41 5.05 5.45 -1.56
C VAL A 41 6.43 5.15 -2.15
N LEU A 42 7.41 4.77 -1.32
CA LEU A 42 8.74 4.44 -1.80
C LEU A 42 8.71 3.21 -2.72
N LEU A 43 7.95 2.18 -2.37
CA LEU A 43 7.80 0.97 -3.18
C LEU A 43 7.18 1.26 -4.55
N GLN A 44 6.13 2.10 -4.60
CA GLN A 44 5.56 2.54 -5.88
C GLN A 44 6.57 3.36 -6.70
N ILE A 45 7.34 4.26 -6.07
CA ILE A 45 8.37 5.00 -6.78
C ILE A 45 9.42 4.03 -7.34
N ARG A 46 9.96 3.09 -6.55
CA ARG A 46 10.93 2.09 -7.01
C ARG A 46 10.45 1.32 -8.24
N THR A 47 9.17 0.95 -8.25
CA THR A 47 8.57 0.11 -9.30
C THR A 47 8.37 0.88 -10.61
N TYR A 48 8.09 2.17 -10.54
CA TYR A 48 7.64 2.95 -11.70
C TYR A 48 8.52 4.18 -12.02
N GLN A 49 9.59 4.42 -11.27
CA GLN A 49 10.45 5.58 -11.48
C GLN A 49 11.14 5.58 -12.86
N PRO A 50 11.38 6.77 -13.44
CA PRO A 50 10.87 8.06 -13.00
C PRO A 50 9.38 8.22 -13.32
N LEU A 51 8.59 8.75 -12.38
CA LEU A 51 7.16 9.02 -12.57
C LEU A 51 6.75 10.40 -12.04
N THR A 52 5.63 10.92 -12.53
CA THR A 52 5.01 12.15 -12.06
C THR A 52 4.23 11.93 -10.76
N GLN A 53 3.96 13.01 -10.03
CA GLN A 53 3.09 12.95 -8.83
C GLN A 53 1.68 12.47 -9.17
N MET A 54 1.18 12.75 -10.38
CA MET A 54 -0.14 12.33 -10.82
C MET A 54 -0.19 10.80 -11.02
N GLU A 55 0.78 10.25 -11.75
CA GLU A 55 0.91 8.80 -11.92
C GLU A 55 1.14 8.08 -10.59
N LEU A 56 1.90 8.69 -9.67
CA LEU A 56 2.10 8.12 -8.34
C LEU A 56 0.80 8.10 -7.53
N ALA A 57 -0.01 9.17 -7.60
CA ALA A 57 -1.26 9.28 -6.88
C ALA A 57 -2.31 8.22 -7.29
N GLU A 58 -2.22 7.71 -8.52
CA GLU A 58 -3.06 6.61 -9.01
C GLU A 58 -2.63 5.24 -8.49
N LYS A 59 -1.41 5.13 -7.93
CA LYS A 59 -0.78 3.85 -7.54
C LYS A 59 -0.68 3.66 -6.03
N VAL A 60 -0.68 4.74 -5.26
CA VAL A 60 -0.53 4.69 -3.81
C VAL A 60 -1.87 4.59 -3.11
N THR A 61 -1.85 4.06 -1.89
CA THR A 61 -3.03 3.97 -1.02
C THR A 61 -3.39 5.30 -0.33
N VAL A 62 -2.53 6.33 -0.44
CA VAL A 62 -2.69 7.65 0.17
C VAL A 62 -3.48 8.59 -0.74
N THR A 63 -4.33 9.44 -0.16
CA THR A 63 -5.11 10.43 -0.92
C THR A 63 -4.24 11.45 -1.67
N GLN A 64 -4.77 12.06 -2.73
CA GLN A 64 -4.07 13.11 -3.52
C GLN A 64 -3.61 14.32 -2.68
N GLY A 65 -4.34 14.72 -1.64
CA GLY A 65 -3.90 15.77 -0.71
C GLY A 65 -2.79 15.31 0.26
N GLY A 66 -2.75 14.02 0.56
CA GLY A 66 -1.72 13.40 1.40
C GLY A 66 -0.39 13.23 0.67
N ILE A 67 -0.43 12.86 -0.62
CA ILE A 67 0.80 12.51 -1.36
C ILE A 67 1.75 13.70 -1.51
N SER A 68 1.26 14.92 -1.73
CA SER A 68 2.14 16.11 -1.86
C SER A 68 2.94 16.40 -0.59
N ARG A 69 2.29 16.30 0.59
CA ARG A 69 2.95 16.44 1.89
C ARG A 69 3.93 15.30 2.14
N MET A 70 3.55 14.08 1.78
CA MET A 70 4.42 12.90 1.91
C MET A 70 5.70 13.06 1.09
N LEU A 71 5.58 13.43 -0.19
CA LEU A 71 6.73 13.63 -1.08
C LEU A 71 7.67 14.72 -0.55
N THR A 72 7.12 15.81 -0.03
CA THR A 72 7.94 16.88 0.56
C THR A 72 8.71 16.40 1.79
N ARG A 73 8.09 15.55 2.60
CA ARG A 73 8.76 14.93 3.75
C ARG A 73 9.84 13.94 3.32
N LEU A 74 9.54 13.03 2.40
CA LEU A 74 10.49 12.03 1.89
C LEU A 74 11.70 12.67 1.20
N GLU A 75 11.50 13.78 0.48
CA GLU A 75 12.59 14.54 -0.13
C GLU A 75 13.48 15.20 0.93
N LYS A 76 12.86 15.79 1.97
CA LYS A 76 13.58 16.36 3.11
C LYS A 76 14.36 15.30 3.90
N GLU A 77 13.82 14.10 4.03
CA GLU A 77 14.46 12.94 4.68
C GLU A 77 15.54 12.29 3.79
N GLY A 78 15.68 12.75 2.54
CA GLY A 78 16.72 12.29 1.61
C GLY A 78 16.37 11.01 0.87
N TYR A 79 15.15 10.47 0.97
CA TYR A 79 14.76 9.22 0.33
C TYR A 79 14.40 9.36 -1.16
N ILE A 80 13.98 10.54 -1.59
CA ILE A 80 13.58 10.80 -2.99
C ILE A 80 14.23 12.07 -3.51
N VAL A 81 14.31 12.16 -4.83
CA VAL A 81 14.66 13.36 -5.56
C VAL A 81 13.54 13.72 -6.54
N ARG A 82 13.20 15.01 -6.62
CA ARG A 82 12.27 15.52 -7.63
C ARG A 82 13.02 16.35 -8.66
N LYS A 83 12.95 15.95 -9.93
CA LYS A 83 13.61 16.64 -11.05
C LYS A 83 12.56 17.33 -11.92
N GLN A 84 12.80 18.59 -12.23
CA GLN A 84 12.03 19.32 -13.24
C GLN A 84 12.77 19.20 -14.58
N ASP A 85 12.07 18.74 -15.61
CA ASP A 85 12.51 18.83 -17.00
C ASP A 85 11.42 19.54 -17.81
N TRP A 86 11.74 20.73 -18.32
CA TRP A 86 10.79 21.64 -18.94
C TRP A 86 9.55 21.91 -18.04
N LYS A 87 8.38 21.38 -18.43
CA LYS A 87 7.11 21.50 -17.71
C LYS A 87 6.79 20.27 -16.85
N THR A 88 7.58 19.20 -16.95
CA THR A 88 7.31 17.92 -16.28
C THR A 88 8.16 17.80 -15.03
N LYS A 89 7.53 17.42 -13.91
CA LYS A 89 8.21 17.12 -12.65
C LYS A 89 8.13 15.62 -12.38
N THR A 90 9.28 14.96 -12.36
CA THR A 90 9.39 13.53 -12.07
C THR A 90 10.00 13.28 -10.70
N ILE A 91 9.73 12.10 -10.17
CA ILE A 91 10.14 11.62 -8.86
C ILE A 91 10.92 10.32 -9.07
N SER A 92 12.06 10.20 -8.39
CA SER A 92 12.86 8.98 -8.30
C SER A 92 13.37 8.80 -6.88
N LEU A 93 13.73 7.56 -6.51
CA LEU A 93 14.46 7.27 -5.30
C LEU A 93 15.89 7.82 -5.39
N THR A 94 16.44 8.18 -4.23
CA THR A 94 17.88 8.36 -4.05
C THR A 94 18.51 7.01 -3.71
N GLU A 95 19.85 6.95 -3.67
CA GLU A 95 20.58 5.78 -3.14
C GLU A 95 20.15 5.44 -1.69
N GLN A 96 19.88 6.46 -0.87
CA GLN A 96 19.36 6.27 0.49
C GLN A 96 17.94 5.67 0.49
N GLY A 97 17.07 6.11 -0.42
CA GLY A 97 15.73 5.55 -0.63
C GLY A 97 15.76 4.10 -1.05
N GLU A 98 16.61 3.76 -2.02
CA GLU A 98 16.81 2.38 -2.48
C GLU A 98 17.34 1.50 -1.34
N ALA A 99 18.37 1.94 -0.62
CA ALA A 99 18.94 1.17 0.50
C ALA A 99 17.98 1.02 1.69
N ALA A 100 17.06 1.96 1.90
CA ALA A 100 15.99 1.81 2.90
C ALA A 100 15.00 0.72 2.49
N LEU A 101 14.55 0.71 1.23
CA LEU A 101 13.65 -0.32 0.72
C LEU A 101 14.31 -1.69 0.62
N GLU A 102 15.58 -1.78 0.22
CA GLU A 102 16.29 -3.06 0.12
C GLU A 102 16.31 -3.81 1.46
N ARG A 103 16.43 -3.06 2.56
CA ARG A 103 16.36 -3.62 3.92
C ARG A 103 14.93 -3.89 4.38
N ALA A 104 14.00 -2.99 4.10
CA ALA A 104 12.63 -3.08 4.64
C ALA A 104 11.73 -4.03 3.86
N LEU A 105 11.86 -4.11 2.53
CA LEU A 105 10.95 -4.84 1.66
C LEU A 105 10.86 -6.34 1.96
N PRO A 106 11.95 -7.13 1.99
CA PRO A 106 11.85 -8.57 2.25
C PRO A 106 11.24 -8.85 3.62
N GLU A 107 11.63 -8.08 4.64
CA GLU A 107 11.15 -8.20 6.01
C GLU A 107 9.67 -7.85 6.14
N GLN A 108 9.23 -6.78 5.47
CA GLN A 108 7.83 -6.37 5.45
C GLN A 108 6.95 -7.37 4.70
N LEU A 109 7.43 -7.92 3.59
CA LEU A 109 6.70 -8.96 2.85
C LEU A 109 6.56 -10.22 3.69
N ALA A 110 7.64 -10.69 4.33
CA ALA A 110 7.57 -11.84 5.24
C ALA A 110 6.59 -11.59 6.39
N PHE A 111 6.63 -10.40 7.00
CA PHE A 111 5.70 -10.04 8.07
C PHE A 111 4.24 -9.96 7.61
N GLN A 112 3.98 -9.45 6.40
CA GLN A 112 2.64 -9.40 5.83
C GLN A 112 2.11 -10.79 5.46
N SER A 113 2.96 -11.65 4.89
CA SER A 113 2.58 -13.01 4.53
C SER A 113 2.31 -13.87 5.77
N SER A 114 3.00 -13.64 6.89
CA SER A 114 2.81 -14.44 8.12
C SER A 114 1.38 -14.38 8.67
N PHE A 115 0.63 -13.29 8.43
CA PHE A 115 -0.80 -13.22 8.79
C PHE A 115 -1.64 -14.33 8.14
N PHE A 116 -1.16 -14.91 7.04
CA PHE A 116 -1.82 -15.98 6.29
C PHE A 116 -1.05 -17.29 6.45
N ASP A 117 0.28 -17.28 6.29
CA ASP A 117 1.12 -18.49 6.36
C ASP A 117 1.03 -19.20 7.71
N ASP A 118 0.85 -18.44 8.80
CA ASP A 118 0.80 -19.01 10.15
C ASP A 118 -0.51 -19.76 10.45
N VAL A 119 -1.57 -19.53 9.66
CA VAL A 119 -2.93 -20.00 9.99
C VAL A 119 -3.68 -20.66 8.84
N LEU A 120 -3.20 -20.52 7.59
CA LEU A 120 -3.83 -21.08 6.38
C LEU A 120 -2.85 -22.01 5.65
N ASN A 121 -3.34 -23.15 5.18
CA ASN A 121 -2.59 -23.99 4.26
C ASN A 121 -2.61 -23.43 2.81
N GLU A 122 -1.79 -23.99 1.92
CA GLU A 122 -1.66 -23.51 0.53
C GLU A 122 -2.98 -23.50 -0.26
N GLU A 123 -3.86 -24.49 -0.04
CA GLU A 123 -5.16 -24.56 -0.71
C GLU A 123 -6.10 -23.46 -0.22
N GLU A 124 -6.16 -23.23 1.10
CA GLU A 124 -6.94 -22.15 1.71
C GLU A 124 -6.46 -20.77 1.26
N GLN A 125 -5.14 -20.56 1.20
CA GLN A 125 -4.55 -19.32 0.70
C GLN A 125 -4.93 -19.08 -0.76
N LYS A 126 -4.87 -20.11 -1.61
CA LYS A 126 -5.24 -20.01 -3.02
C LYS A 126 -6.72 -19.64 -3.17
N ILE A 127 -7.61 -20.29 -2.43
CA ILE A 127 -9.05 -19.98 -2.43
C ILE A 127 -9.29 -18.54 -2.00
N LEU A 128 -8.65 -18.10 -0.92
CA LEU A 128 -8.78 -16.72 -0.42
C LEU A 128 -8.30 -15.71 -1.47
N TYR A 129 -7.14 -15.95 -2.08
CA TYR A 129 -6.58 -15.10 -3.13
C TYR A 129 -7.53 -14.97 -4.33
N GLU A 130 -8.10 -16.08 -4.81
CA GLU A 130 -9.04 -16.08 -5.94
C GLU A 130 -10.31 -15.30 -5.62
N LEU A 131 -10.90 -15.51 -4.43
CA LEU A 131 -12.10 -14.82 -3.99
C LEU A 131 -11.86 -13.32 -3.80
N MET A 132 -10.77 -12.95 -3.13
CA MET A 132 -10.39 -11.55 -2.93
C MET A 132 -10.12 -10.85 -4.26
N THR A 133 -9.44 -11.51 -5.20
CA THR A 133 -9.20 -10.99 -6.55
C THR A 133 -10.51 -10.73 -7.29
N LYS A 134 -11.47 -11.65 -7.20
CA LYS A 134 -12.80 -11.49 -7.82
C LYS A 134 -13.55 -10.29 -7.23
N VAL A 135 -13.53 -10.12 -5.91
CA VAL A 135 -14.19 -8.99 -5.23
C VAL A 135 -13.50 -7.67 -5.58
N HIS A 136 -12.17 -7.62 -5.58
CA HIS A 136 -11.39 -6.42 -5.94
C HIS A 136 -11.68 -5.96 -7.38
N LYS A 137 -11.60 -6.85 -8.36
CA LYS A 137 -11.92 -6.52 -9.76
C LYS A 137 -13.36 -6.03 -9.95
N HIS A 138 -14.29 -6.54 -9.14
CA HIS A 138 -15.67 -6.06 -9.18
C HIS A 138 -15.80 -4.68 -8.54
N SER A 139 -15.08 -4.38 -7.45
CA SER A 139 -15.15 -3.07 -6.79
C SER A 139 -14.65 -1.92 -7.66
N GLU A 140 -13.65 -2.15 -8.52
CA GLU A 140 -13.14 -1.13 -9.46
C GLU A 140 -14.20 -0.68 -10.50
N LYS A 141 -15.21 -1.52 -10.74
CA LYS A 141 -16.27 -1.28 -11.75
C LYS A 141 -17.63 -1.02 -11.13
N LYS A 142 -17.73 -1.01 -9.80
CA LYS A 142 -19.02 -0.93 -9.11
C LYS A 142 -19.54 0.50 -9.14
N GLU A 143 -20.68 0.69 -9.80
CA GLU A 143 -21.40 1.97 -9.78
C GLU A 143 -22.22 2.13 -8.50
N LEU A 144 -22.38 3.38 -8.08
CA LEU A 144 -23.32 3.71 -7.01
C LEU A 144 -24.74 3.40 -7.47
N PRO A 145 -25.63 2.92 -6.58
CA PRO A 145 -27.04 2.80 -6.91
C PRO A 145 -27.56 4.15 -7.42
N GLN A 146 -28.23 4.13 -8.58
CA GLN A 146 -29.02 5.28 -9.03
C GLN A 146 -30.23 5.41 -8.10
N GLU A 147 -30.56 6.63 -7.71
CA GLU A 147 -31.67 6.95 -6.79
C GLU A 147 -33.03 6.44 -7.29
#